data_AF-A0A7I4XTN8-F1
#
_entry.id   AF-A0A7I4XTN8-F1
#
_cell.length_a   1.000
_cell.length_b   1.000
_cell.length_c   1.000
_cell.angle_alpha   90.00
_cell.angle_beta   90.00
_cell.angle_gamma   90.00
#
_symmetry.space_group_name_H-M   'P 1'
#
loop_
_entity.id
_entity.type
_entity.pdbx_description
1 polymer ?
#
loop_
_entity_poly.entity_id
_entity_poly.type
_entity_poly.pdbx_seq_one_letter_code
_entity_poly.pdbx_strand_id
1 'polypeptide(L)'
;MADEGRDLASDVRLANPFKARVLLMVGGVIGLHRLYLEQIPETFIFISTGGVFLLGVLYDSFFLGKQVEFYNMLKLGEGEEMKKYRNGKLMTNLSRMVSFSLPRFVASVAYALWLGFLCWMAGSVTFGKSASDSLLMVSALAAAVTAGVYIIGNCDRECRDLVYIWIGSFSTTFIHLRFIEDNCMRSLLFAAVVATWLGNRTARVRTSFHRPFTWKHLIFWTSLFGLLLGVIAVGATRHIFHRRVSAMARGESTVTTSIGALLYDRFMDQQRAYRFFEGDPVLSYGPSASQSNKERKWWDVDLVGRAPVWADMAAVFVVDLIRQEARVLGKRSKIEPLKWALWRMYLITKFETSAFVTQNELRSLCAKWTKEQISKRAQSGPPSEQEKGARDFRFLGTAKACDIISK
;
A
#
# COMPACT_ATOMS: atom_id res chain seq x y z
N MET A 1 17.51 61.48 -5.27
CA MET A 1 16.86 60.29 -4.68
C MET A 1 16.34 59.38 -5.79
N ALA A 2 17.23 58.76 -6.56
CA ALA A 2 16.85 57.91 -7.70
C ALA A 2 17.84 56.75 -7.90
N ASP A 3 18.27 56.11 -6.81
CA ASP A 3 19.20 54.97 -6.91
C ASP A 3 18.98 53.85 -5.88
N GLU A 4 17.84 53.79 -5.19
CA GLU A 4 17.49 52.68 -4.28
C GLU A 4 16.70 51.54 -4.98
N GLY A 5 16.56 51.59 -6.31
CA GLY A 5 15.75 50.64 -7.07
C GLY A 5 16.50 49.43 -7.65
N ARG A 6 17.84 49.44 -7.64
CA ARG A 6 18.66 48.44 -8.36
C ARG A 6 19.17 47.28 -7.51
N ASP A 7 19.13 47.37 -6.18
CA ASP A 7 19.78 46.39 -5.30
C ASP A 7 18.89 45.22 -4.85
N LEU A 8 17.61 45.19 -5.20
CA LEU A 8 16.71 44.07 -4.89
C LEU A 8 16.64 43.00 -5.99
N ALA A 9 17.30 43.21 -7.12
CA ALA A 9 17.32 42.27 -8.25
C ALA A 9 18.52 41.31 -8.26
N SER A 10 19.45 41.44 -7.31
CA SER A 10 20.79 40.87 -7.38
C SER A 10 20.99 39.49 -6.74
N ASP A 11 19.94 38.83 -6.24
CA ASP A 11 20.11 37.51 -5.61
C ASP A 11 19.05 36.46 -6.01
N VAL A 12 18.60 36.49 -7.26
CA VAL A 12 17.82 35.36 -7.82
C VAL A 12 18.78 34.20 -8.05
N ARG A 13 18.90 33.33 -7.05
CA ARG A 13 19.77 32.14 -7.09
C ARG A 13 19.24 31.13 -8.11
N LEU A 14 19.76 31.17 -9.32
CA LEU A 14 19.43 30.21 -10.39
C LEU A 14 19.97 28.81 -10.05
N ALA A 15 19.23 27.77 -10.44
CA ALA A 15 19.64 26.39 -10.26
C ALA A 15 20.65 25.99 -11.34
N ASN A 16 21.75 25.34 -10.93
CA ASN A 16 22.77 24.85 -11.84
C ASN A 16 22.50 23.38 -12.22
N PRO A 17 22.42 23.03 -13.52
CA PRO A 17 22.12 21.66 -13.95
C PRO A 17 23.20 20.65 -13.53
N PHE A 18 24.47 21.06 -13.46
CA PHE A 18 25.55 20.19 -13.00
C PHE A 18 25.38 19.80 -11.53
N LYS A 19 25.06 20.78 -10.67
CA LYS A 19 24.82 20.54 -9.25
C LYS A 19 23.60 19.63 -9.03
N ALA A 20 22.53 19.83 -9.79
CA ALA A 20 21.36 18.96 -9.75
C ALA A 20 21.71 17.51 -10.12
N ARG A 21 22.55 17.28 -11.14
CA ARG A 21 23.01 15.93 -11.54
C ARG A 21 23.88 15.27 -10.48
N VAL A 22 24.80 16.01 -9.85
CA VAL A 22 25.61 15.49 -8.74
C VAL A 22 24.71 15.06 -7.57
N LEU A 23 23.70 15.86 -7.23
CA LEU A 23 22.73 15.51 -6.20
C LEU A 23 21.87 14.30 -6.55
N LEU A 24 21.54 14.11 -7.83
CA LEU A 24 20.86 12.91 -8.31
C LEU A 24 21.74 11.66 -8.16
N MET A 25 23.04 11.75 -8.48
CA MET A 25 23.98 10.62 -8.36
C MET A 25 24.19 10.18 -6.91
N VAL A 26 24.39 11.15 -5.99
CA VAL A 26 24.71 10.86 -4.59
C VAL A 26 23.46 10.61 -3.74
N GLY A 27 22.35 11.27 -4.07
CA GLY A 27 21.14 11.32 -3.25
C GLY A 27 19.85 11.05 -4.00
N GLY A 28 19.91 10.49 -5.21
CA GLY A 28 18.74 10.27 -6.06
C GLY A 28 17.68 9.38 -5.42
N VAL A 29 18.10 8.36 -4.66
CA VAL A 29 17.18 7.47 -3.92
C VAL A 29 16.37 8.22 -2.86
N ILE A 30 16.95 9.27 -2.28
CA ILE A 30 16.32 10.12 -1.26
C ILE A 30 15.58 11.31 -1.91
N GLY A 31 15.84 11.59 -3.18
CA GLY A 31 15.24 12.72 -3.91
C GLY A 31 15.92 14.06 -3.64
N LEU A 32 17.21 14.08 -3.28
CA LEU A 32 17.94 15.34 -2.98
C LEU A 32 17.93 16.35 -4.14
N HIS A 33 17.89 15.88 -5.38
CA HIS A 33 17.78 16.73 -6.58
C HIS A 33 16.44 17.48 -6.65
N ARG A 34 15.34 16.90 -6.16
CA ARG A 34 14.03 17.55 -6.10
C ARG A 34 13.95 18.57 -4.97
N LEU A 35 14.61 18.29 -3.85
CA LEU A 35 14.77 19.28 -2.77
C LEU A 35 15.56 20.50 -3.21
N TYR A 36 16.57 20.31 -4.05
CA TYR A 36 17.33 21.43 -4.63
C TYR A 36 16.48 22.32 -5.54
N LEU A 37 15.45 21.77 -6.18
CA LEU A 37 14.48 22.51 -7.00
C LEU A 37 13.29 23.05 -6.19
N GLU A 38 13.35 23.02 -4.85
CA GLU A 38 12.28 23.47 -3.94
C GLU A 38 10.94 22.71 -4.11
N GLN A 39 10.98 21.51 -4.71
CA GLN A 39 9.83 20.64 -4.96
C GLN A 39 9.57 19.72 -3.75
N ILE A 40 9.12 20.34 -2.64
CA ILE A 40 8.96 19.66 -1.35
C ILE A 40 7.88 18.56 -1.37
N PRO A 41 6.64 18.82 -1.83
CA PRO A 41 5.60 17.78 -1.92
C PRO A 41 6.02 16.60 -2.82
N GLU A 42 6.66 16.89 -3.95
CA GLU A 42 7.15 15.88 -4.89
C GLU A 42 8.25 15.03 -4.28
N THR A 43 9.15 15.64 -3.51
CA THR A 43 10.17 14.90 -2.77
C THR A 43 9.53 13.96 -1.75
N PHE A 44 8.53 14.42 -1.00
CA PHE A 44 7.84 13.54 -0.06
C PHE A 44 7.20 12.34 -0.75
N ILE A 45 6.48 12.55 -1.85
CA ILE A 45 5.90 11.46 -2.66
C ILE A 45 6.99 10.51 -3.15
N PHE A 46 8.12 11.06 -3.59
CA PHE A 46 9.26 10.27 -4.04
C PHE A 46 9.79 9.37 -2.92
N ILE A 47 10.01 9.92 -1.72
CA ILE A 47 10.49 9.14 -0.55
C ILE A 47 9.44 8.10 -0.13
N SER A 48 8.17 8.49 -0.03
CA SER A 48 7.10 7.62 0.49
C SER A 48 6.74 6.47 -0.45
N THR A 49 7.06 6.61 -1.74
CA THR A 49 6.90 5.55 -2.76
C THR A 49 8.21 4.83 -3.07
N GLY A 50 9.33 5.24 -2.46
CA GLY A 50 10.67 4.72 -2.78
C GLY A 50 11.09 5.01 -4.23
N GLY A 51 10.64 6.12 -4.80
CA GLY A 51 10.85 6.49 -6.21
C GLY A 51 10.23 5.49 -7.19
N VAL A 52 9.16 4.80 -6.75
CA VAL A 52 8.48 3.65 -7.39
C VAL A 52 9.48 2.65 -7.98
N PHE A 53 10.28 2.04 -7.11
CA PHE A 53 11.32 1.05 -7.43
C PHE A 53 12.45 1.58 -8.33
N LEU A 54 12.98 2.77 -8.01
CA LEU A 54 14.09 3.43 -8.72
C LEU A 54 13.79 3.86 -10.18
N LEU A 55 12.63 3.53 -10.73
CA LEU A 55 12.20 4.03 -12.04
C LEU A 55 12.12 5.56 -12.06
N GLY A 56 11.77 6.18 -10.93
CA GLY A 56 11.79 7.63 -10.78
C GLY A 56 13.19 8.22 -10.90
N VAL A 57 14.23 7.55 -10.40
CA VAL A 57 15.64 7.97 -10.55
C VAL A 57 16.05 7.91 -12.02
N LEU A 58 15.65 6.85 -12.72
CA LEU A 58 15.91 6.69 -14.16
C LEU A 58 15.20 7.77 -14.98
N TYR A 59 13.92 8.02 -14.72
CA TYR A 59 13.16 9.08 -15.38
C TYR A 59 13.82 10.46 -15.15
N ASP A 60 14.14 10.79 -13.91
CA ASP A 60 14.78 12.06 -13.59
C ASP A 60 16.17 12.17 -14.22
N SER A 61 16.91 11.07 -14.42
CA SER A 61 18.22 11.09 -15.09
C SER A 61 18.16 11.64 -16.52
N PHE A 62 17.09 11.36 -17.26
CA PHE A 62 16.89 11.88 -18.62
C PHE A 62 16.27 13.28 -18.65
N PHE A 63 15.37 13.58 -17.71
CA PHE A 63 14.55 14.79 -17.76
C PHE A 63 15.03 15.93 -16.83
N LEU A 64 16.07 15.73 -16.02
CA LEU A 64 16.57 16.74 -15.07
C LEU A 64 16.96 18.06 -15.74
N GLY A 65 17.58 18.00 -16.92
CA GLY A 65 17.97 19.22 -17.65
C GLY A 65 16.77 20.12 -17.95
N LYS A 66 15.69 19.52 -18.44
CA LYS A 66 14.43 20.24 -18.72
C LYS A 66 13.77 20.75 -17.44
N GLN A 67 13.86 20.00 -16.34
CA GLN A 67 13.31 20.42 -15.04
C GLN A 67 14.05 21.65 -14.48
N VAL A 68 15.38 21.68 -14.57
CA VAL A 68 16.21 22.81 -14.12
C VAL A 68 15.95 24.05 -14.99
N GLU A 69 15.87 23.87 -16.30
CA GLU A 69 15.54 24.95 -17.24
C GLU A 69 14.16 25.53 -16.94
N PHE A 70 13.16 24.67 -16.76
CA PHE A 70 11.81 25.07 -16.38
C PHE A 70 11.78 25.81 -15.03
N TYR A 71 12.52 25.33 -14.03
CA TYR A 71 12.66 26.00 -12.74
C TYR A 71 13.28 27.40 -12.87
N ASN A 72 14.35 27.53 -13.66
CA ASN A 72 15.02 28.81 -13.89
C ASN A 72 14.11 29.79 -14.64
N MET A 73 13.40 29.33 -15.68
CA MET A 73 12.39 30.13 -16.38
C MET A 73 11.30 30.62 -15.43
N LEU A 74 10.82 29.77 -14.54
CA LEU A 74 9.81 30.14 -13.55
C LEU A 74 10.31 31.20 -12.55
N LYS A 75 11.52 31.04 -12.02
CA LYS A 75 12.11 32.03 -11.08
C LYS A 75 12.35 33.39 -11.75
N LEU A 76 12.75 33.40 -13.01
CA LEU A 76 12.91 34.64 -13.79
C LEU A 76 11.56 35.32 -14.05
N GLY A 77 10.54 34.53 -14.46
CA GLY A 77 9.19 35.04 -14.70
C GLY A 77 8.47 35.55 -13.44
N GLU A 78 8.73 34.96 -12.27
CA GLU A 78 8.22 35.46 -10.98
C GLU A 78 8.71 36.89 -10.68
N GLY A 79 9.95 37.22 -11.06
CA GLY A 79 10.51 38.56 -10.91
C GLY A 79 9.79 39.61 -11.78
N GLU A 80 9.33 39.23 -12.97
CA GLU A 80 8.59 40.11 -13.88
C GLU A 80 7.10 40.24 -13.48
N GLU A 81 6.46 39.13 -13.10
CA GLU A 81 5.08 39.16 -12.61
C GLU A 81 4.97 39.96 -11.30
N MET A 82 5.91 39.83 -10.36
CA MET A 82 5.98 40.66 -9.15
C MET A 82 6.02 42.16 -9.47
N LYS A 83 6.78 42.57 -10.50
CA LYS A 83 6.81 43.97 -10.96
C LYS A 83 5.46 44.40 -11.53
N LYS A 84 4.75 43.52 -12.23
CA LYS A 84 3.41 43.78 -12.78
C LYS A 84 2.33 43.85 -11.70
N TYR A 85 2.38 43.00 -10.68
CA TYR A 85 1.45 43.02 -9.54
C TYR A 85 1.64 44.21 -8.60
N ARG A 86 2.89 44.68 -8.43
CA ARG A 86 3.17 45.92 -7.67
C ARG A 86 2.50 47.16 -8.31
N ASN A 87 2.31 47.13 -9.63
CA ASN A 87 1.78 48.24 -10.41
C ASN A 87 0.30 48.06 -10.83
N GLY A 88 -0.27 46.87 -10.66
CA GLY A 88 -1.60 46.49 -11.17
C GLY A 88 -2.60 46.17 -10.07
N LYS A 89 -3.35 47.18 -9.62
CA LYS A 89 -4.51 47.03 -8.74
C LYS A 89 -5.63 46.25 -9.47
N LEU A 90 -6.17 45.22 -8.82
CA LEU A 90 -7.50 44.62 -9.11
C LEU A 90 -7.67 43.71 -10.36
N MET A 91 -6.96 42.58 -10.42
CA MET A 91 -7.38 41.40 -11.22
C MET A 91 -7.58 40.18 -10.31
N THR A 92 -8.20 40.40 -9.15
CA THR A 92 -8.22 39.46 -8.03
C THR A 92 -9.36 38.43 -8.04
N ASN A 93 -10.30 38.44 -9.00
CA ASN A 93 -11.49 37.58 -8.90
C ASN A 93 -11.78 36.64 -10.09
N LEU A 94 -11.01 36.68 -11.17
CA LEU A 94 -11.03 35.61 -12.18
C LEU A 94 -9.82 34.71 -11.96
N SER A 95 -9.94 33.90 -10.92
CA SER A 95 -9.17 32.69 -10.70
C SER A 95 -9.03 31.94 -12.02
N ARG A 96 -7.82 31.92 -12.58
CA ARG A 96 -7.43 31.02 -13.65
C ARG A 96 -7.69 29.59 -13.14
N MET A 97 -8.85 29.04 -13.46
CA MET A 97 -9.16 27.64 -13.17
C MET A 97 -8.09 26.80 -13.85
N VAL A 98 -7.50 25.88 -13.10
CA VAL A 98 -6.50 24.96 -13.62
C VAL A 98 -7.18 24.03 -14.63
N SER A 99 -6.59 23.85 -15.81
CA SER A 99 -7.09 22.90 -16.80
C SER A 99 -7.05 21.48 -16.24
N PHE A 100 -8.14 20.73 -16.39
CA PHE A 100 -8.19 19.34 -15.95
C PHE A 100 -7.13 18.50 -16.65
N SER A 101 -6.34 17.76 -15.88
CA SER A 101 -5.31 16.85 -16.37
C SER A 101 -5.61 15.43 -15.87
N LEU A 102 -5.92 14.53 -16.81
CA LEU A 102 -6.16 13.12 -16.53
C LEU A 102 -4.98 12.43 -15.81
N PRO A 103 -3.71 12.58 -16.22
CA PRO A 103 -2.60 11.92 -15.52
C PRO A 103 -2.46 12.40 -14.07
N ARG A 104 -2.69 13.69 -13.78
CA ARG A 104 -2.69 14.19 -12.40
C ARG A 104 -3.87 13.64 -11.59
N PHE A 105 -5.04 13.52 -12.21
CA PHE A 105 -6.20 12.90 -11.57
C PHE A 105 -5.88 11.45 -11.15
N VAL A 106 -5.35 10.66 -12.08
CA VAL A 106 -4.97 9.26 -11.83
C VAL A 106 -3.88 9.16 -10.77
N ALA A 107 -2.84 10.01 -10.84
CA ALA A 107 -1.77 10.05 -9.83
C ALA A 107 -2.31 10.38 -8.43
N SER A 108 -3.19 11.38 -8.33
CA SER A 108 -3.87 11.76 -7.08
C SER A 108 -4.66 10.60 -6.48
N VAL A 109 -5.46 9.92 -7.29
CA VAL A 109 -6.24 8.75 -6.85
C VAL A 109 -5.32 7.62 -6.42
N ALA A 110 -4.30 7.28 -7.22
CA ALA A 110 -3.37 6.19 -6.93
C ALA A 110 -2.58 6.42 -5.63
N TYR A 111 -2.11 7.64 -5.38
CA TYR A 111 -1.36 7.95 -4.16
C TYR A 111 -2.26 8.05 -2.93
N ALA A 112 -3.48 8.56 -3.07
CA ALA A 112 -4.46 8.56 -1.99
C ALA A 112 -4.85 7.13 -1.60
N LEU A 113 -5.01 6.24 -2.58
CA LEU A 113 -5.18 4.81 -2.36
C LEU A 113 -3.98 4.19 -1.65
N TRP A 114 -2.75 4.55 -2.04
CA TRP A 114 -1.52 4.08 -1.40
C TRP A 114 -1.48 4.45 0.09
N LEU A 115 -1.66 5.73 0.42
CA LEU A 115 -1.66 6.17 1.83
C LEU A 115 -2.85 5.58 2.61
N GLY A 116 -4.04 5.51 2.00
CA GLY A 116 -5.21 4.86 2.59
C GLY A 116 -4.96 3.38 2.89
N PHE A 117 -4.31 2.66 1.97
CA PHE A 117 -3.93 1.26 2.15
C PHE A 117 -2.93 1.08 3.29
N LEU A 118 -1.89 1.92 3.36
CA LEU A 118 -0.93 1.86 4.47
C LEU A 118 -1.59 2.17 5.81
N CYS A 119 -2.50 3.16 5.86
CA CYS A 119 -3.28 3.47 7.05
C CYS A 119 -4.17 2.29 7.46
N TRP A 120 -4.86 1.65 6.51
CA TRP A 120 -5.65 0.44 6.76
C TRP A 120 -4.79 -0.71 7.28
N MET A 121 -3.61 -0.94 6.70
CA MET A 121 -2.66 -1.96 7.15
C MET A 121 -2.24 -1.70 8.59
N ALA A 122 -1.81 -0.49 8.91
CA ALA A 122 -1.40 -0.10 10.26
C ALA A 122 -2.55 -0.26 11.27
N GLY A 123 -3.74 0.24 10.93
CA GLY A 123 -4.91 0.13 11.78
C GLY A 123 -5.37 -1.32 12.00
N SER A 124 -5.36 -2.14 10.94
CA SER A 124 -5.77 -3.55 11.01
C SER A 124 -4.87 -4.39 11.91
N VAL A 125 -3.58 -4.03 11.96
CA VAL A 125 -2.60 -4.73 12.79
C VAL A 125 -2.65 -4.25 14.23
N THR A 126 -2.84 -2.95 14.42
CA THR A 126 -2.89 -2.34 15.76
C THR A 126 -4.16 -2.78 16.49
N PHE A 127 -5.31 -2.64 15.85
CA PHE A 127 -6.60 -2.81 16.50
C PHE A 127 -7.32 -4.13 16.13
N GLY A 128 -6.76 -4.91 15.20
CA GLY A 128 -7.32 -6.20 14.78
C GLY A 128 -8.63 -6.09 14.00
N LYS A 129 -9.36 -7.20 13.91
CA LYS A 129 -10.64 -7.32 13.17
C LYS A 129 -11.77 -6.44 13.72
N SER A 130 -11.75 -6.09 15.01
CA SER A 130 -12.84 -5.35 15.66
C SER A 130 -12.87 -3.85 15.32
N ALA A 131 -11.87 -3.35 14.60
CA ALA A 131 -11.69 -1.91 14.39
C ALA A 131 -11.96 -1.43 12.96
N SER A 132 -12.25 -2.32 12.00
CA SER A 132 -12.83 -1.89 10.72
C SER A 132 -14.10 -1.06 10.94
N ASP A 133 -14.81 -1.36 12.02
CA ASP A 133 -16.10 -0.79 12.36
C ASP A 133 -15.95 0.26 13.47
N SER A 134 -14.74 0.80 13.71
CA SER A 134 -14.54 1.91 14.64
C SER A 134 -14.60 3.24 13.89
N LEU A 135 -15.29 4.24 14.45
CA LEU A 135 -15.30 5.60 13.88
C LEU A 135 -13.87 6.18 13.78
N LEU A 136 -12.98 5.77 14.68
CA LEU A 136 -11.56 6.17 14.65
C LEU A 136 -10.83 5.63 13.42
N MET A 137 -11.15 4.40 12.99
CA MET A 137 -10.56 3.85 11.77
C MET A 137 -11.11 4.59 10.55
N VAL A 138 -12.42 4.81 10.48
CA VAL A 138 -13.05 5.55 9.37
C VAL A 138 -12.44 6.96 9.24
N SER A 139 -12.27 7.67 10.36
CA SER A 139 -11.67 9.00 10.36
C SER A 139 -10.18 8.97 9.98
N ALA A 140 -9.41 7.98 10.47
CA ALA A 140 -8.01 7.81 10.11
C ALA A 140 -7.83 7.51 8.60
N LEU A 141 -8.67 6.63 8.04
CA LEU A 141 -8.66 6.30 6.61
C LEU A 141 -9.02 7.52 5.76
N ALA A 142 -10.08 8.25 6.14
CA ALA A 142 -10.45 9.49 5.46
C ALA A 142 -9.34 10.54 5.54
N ALA A 143 -8.68 10.69 6.70
CA ALA A 143 -7.55 11.59 6.86
C ALA A 143 -6.36 11.18 5.98
N ALA A 144 -6.05 9.89 5.88
CA ALA A 144 -4.98 9.37 5.02
C ALA A 144 -5.26 9.63 3.52
N VAL A 145 -6.49 9.35 3.06
CA VAL A 145 -6.92 9.65 1.70
C VAL A 145 -6.85 11.15 1.43
N THR A 146 -7.33 11.97 2.36
CA THR A 146 -7.26 13.44 2.28
C THR A 146 -5.82 13.92 2.16
N ALA A 147 -4.92 13.42 3.00
CA ALA A 147 -3.51 13.76 2.95
C ALA A 147 -2.90 13.40 1.59
N GLY A 148 -3.21 12.23 1.03
CA GLY A 148 -2.71 11.82 -0.29
C GLY A 148 -3.17 12.73 -1.42
N VAL A 149 -4.48 13.02 -1.48
CA VAL A 149 -5.04 13.95 -2.48
C VAL A 149 -4.51 15.36 -2.29
N TYR A 150 -4.36 15.80 -1.04
CA TYR A 150 -3.86 17.14 -0.72
C TYR A 150 -2.39 17.29 -1.12
N ILE A 151 -1.54 16.32 -0.83
CA ILE A 151 -0.10 16.38 -1.16
C ILE A 151 0.09 16.46 -2.67
N ILE A 152 -0.53 15.56 -3.46
CA ILE A 152 -0.45 15.61 -4.93
C ILE A 152 -1.13 16.86 -5.49
N GLY A 153 -2.25 17.25 -4.90
CA GLY A 153 -2.98 18.43 -5.34
C GLY A 153 -2.28 19.75 -5.09
N ASN A 154 -1.24 19.73 -4.24
CA ASN A 154 -0.38 20.85 -3.96
C ASN A 154 1.02 20.69 -4.57
N CYS A 155 1.24 19.68 -5.42
CA CYS A 155 2.39 19.65 -6.30
C CYS A 155 2.34 20.81 -7.31
N ASP A 156 3.50 21.19 -7.82
CA ASP A 156 3.67 22.33 -8.71
C ASP A 156 3.15 23.65 -8.09
N ARG A 157 2.72 24.59 -8.93
CA ARG A 157 2.13 25.88 -8.52
C ARG A 157 0.61 25.79 -8.41
N GLU A 158 0.07 24.64 -8.00
CA GLU A 158 -1.36 24.47 -7.74
C GLU A 158 -1.63 24.47 -6.24
N CYS A 159 -2.77 25.02 -5.84
CA CYS A 159 -3.26 24.95 -4.47
C CYS A 159 -4.65 24.37 -4.47
N ARG A 160 -4.90 23.40 -3.59
CA ARG A 160 -6.22 22.84 -3.35
C ARG A 160 -6.63 23.06 -1.91
N ASP A 161 -7.91 23.26 -1.71
CA ASP A 161 -8.47 23.45 -0.39
C ASP A 161 -8.66 22.10 0.32
N LEU A 162 -8.04 21.97 1.49
CA LEU A 162 -8.05 20.77 2.32
C LEU A 162 -9.47 20.43 2.79
N VAL A 163 -10.31 21.43 3.06
CA VAL A 163 -11.63 21.24 3.68
C VAL A 163 -12.54 20.46 2.73
N TYR A 164 -12.59 20.82 1.46
CA TYR A 164 -13.43 20.14 0.46
C TYR A 164 -12.96 18.71 0.19
N ILE A 165 -11.65 18.50 0.18
CA ILE A 165 -11.07 17.15 0.04
C ILE A 165 -11.47 16.29 1.23
N TRP A 166 -11.40 16.84 2.45
CA TRP A 166 -11.76 16.13 3.67
C TRP A 166 -13.25 15.81 3.75
N ILE A 167 -14.13 16.76 3.41
CA ILE A 167 -15.58 16.51 3.35
C ILE A 167 -15.88 15.38 2.36
N GLY A 168 -15.24 15.42 1.19
CA GLY A 168 -15.38 14.38 0.16
C GLY A 168 -14.92 13.00 0.62
N SER A 169 -13.71 12.91 1.18
CA SER A 169 -13.14 11.64 1.63
C SER A 169 -13.91 11.09 2.84
N PHE A 170 -14.23 11.93 3.83
CA PHE A 170 -14.90 11.51 5.07
C PHE A 170 -16.32 11.04 4.80
N SER A 171 -17.13 11.83 4.08
CA SER A 171 -18.50 11.44 3.73
C SER A 171 -18.56 10.13 2.95
N THR A 172 -17.72 9.98 1.92
CA THR A 172 -17.68 8.77 1.09
C THR A 172 -17.20 7.56 1.89
N THR A 173 -16.11 7.69 2.66
CA THR A 173 -15.57 6.60 3.48
C THR A 173 -16.58 6.16 4.54
N PHE A 174 -17.26 7.13 5.16
CA PHE A 174 -18.30 6.88 6.16
C PHE A 174 -19.50 6.16 5.56
N ILE A 175 -20.04 6.64 4.44
CA ILE A 175 -21.19 6.02 3.76
C ILE A 175 -20.86 4.57 3.35
N HIS A 176 -19.72 4.36 2.67
CA HIS A 176 -19.39 3.03 2.19
C HIS A 176 -19.09 2.03 3.31
N LEU A 177 -18.39 2.45 4.37
CA LEU A 177 -18.04 1.54 5.47
C LEU A 177 -19.20 1.32 6.47
N ARG A 178 -20.07 2.32 6.69
CA ARG A 178 -21.13 2.24 7.71
C ARG A 178 -22.51 1.90 7.19
N PHE A 179 -22.87 2.39 6.01
CA PHE A 179 -24.21 2.19 5.47
C PHE A 179 -24.25 1.06 4.44
N ILE A 180 -23.24 0.98 3.59
CA ILE A 180 -23.20 -0.01 2.50
C ILE A 180 -22.52 -1.31 2.95
N GLU A 181 -21.71 -1.26 4.02
CA GLU A 181 -20.86 -2.36 4.47
C GLU A 181 -19.94 -2.89 3.35
N ASP A 182 -19.48 -1.97 2.50
CA ASP A 182 -18.62 -2.27 1.36
C ASP A 182 -17.21 -2.66 1.84
N ASN A 183 -16.51 -3.47 1.04
CA ASN A 183 -15.11 -3.81 1.28
C ASN A 183 -14.24 -2.55 1.43
N CYS A 184 -13.35 -2.53 2.42
CA CYS A 184 -12.51 -1.36 2.73
C CYS A 184 -11.74 -0.83 1.50
N MET A 185 -11.15 -1.71 0.69
CA MET A 185 -10.42 -1.30 -0.52
C MET A 185 -11.31 -0.61 -1.56
N ARG A 186 -12.57 -1.04 -1.68
CA ARG A 186 -13.55 -0.44 -2.57
C ARG A 186 -14.00 0.92 -2.02
N SER A 187 -14.24 1.02 -0.71
CA SER A 187 -14.52 2.29 -0.03
C SER A 187 -13.39 3.31 -0.23
N LEU A 188 -12.13 2.90 -0.06
CA LEU A 188 -10.95 3.74 -0.28
C LEU A 188 -10.87 4.23 -1.74
N LEU A 189 -11.19 3.38 -2.72
CA LEU A 189 -11.22 3.77 -4.13
C LEU A 189 -12.25 4.86 -4.39
N PHE A 190 -13.49 4.68 -3.93
CA PHE A 190 -14.53 5.69 -4.08
C PHE A 190 -14.17 6.98 -3.34
N ALA A 191 -13.67 6.88 -2.11
CA ALA A 191 -13.24 8.04 -1.34
C ALA A 191 -12.12 8.82 -2.05
N ALA A 192 -11.12 8.13 -2.61
CA ALA A 192 -10.03 8.75 -3.35
C ALA A 192 -10.52 9.45 -4.63
N VAL A 193 -11.45 8.83 -5.37
CA VAL A 193 -12.05 9.41 -6.58
C VAL A 193 -12.86 10.66 -6.25
N VAL A 194 -13.76 10.58 -5.27
CA VAL A 194 -14.62 11.73 -4.87
C VAL A 194 -13.78 12.86 -4.29
N ALA A 195 -12.83 12.55 -3.41
CA ALA A 195 -11.94 13.55 -2.82
C ALA A 195 -11.06 14.23 -3.88
N THR A 196 -10.54 13.46 -4.86
CA THR A 196 -9.77 14.03 -5.98
C THR A 196 -10.65 14.90 -6.87
N TRP A 197 -11.87 14.48 -7.16
CA TRP A 197 -12.81 15.25 -7.97
C TRP A 197 -13.19 16.59 -7.32
N LEU A 198 -13.54 16.56 -6.02
CA LEU A 198 -13.82 17.79 -5.25
C LEU A 198 -12.58 18.68 -5.11
N GLY A 199 -11.41 18.10 -4.85
CA GLY A 199 -10.16 18.82 -4.80
C GLY A 199 -9.80 19.50 -6.13
N ASN A 200 -10.03 18.84 -7.26
CA ASN A 200 -9.79 19.43 -8.58
C ASN A 200 -10.73 20.61 -8.86
N ARG A 201 -11.96 20.56 -8.37
CA ARG A 201 -12.90 21.70 -8.49
C ARG A 201 -12.47 22.92 -7.70
N THR A 202 -11.67 22.74 -6.65
CA THR A 202 -11.12 23.84 -5.84
C THR A 202 -9.70 24.23 -6.24
N ALA A 203 -9.17 23.64 -7.32
CA ALA A 203 -7.80 23.92 -7.77
C ALA A 203 -7.64 25.37 -8.24
N ARG A 204 -6.66 26.05 -7.64
CA ARG A 204 -6.28 27.42 -7.98
C ARG A 204 -4.80 27.49 -8.27
N VAL A 205 -4.38 28.41 -9.13
CA VAL A 205 -2.96 28.73 -9.30
C VAL A 205 -2.46 29.39 -8.01
N ARG A 206 -1.36 28.86 -7.47
CA ARG A 206 -0.71 29.32 -6.24
C ARG A 206 -0.14 30.71 -6.49
N THR A 207 -0.67 31.70 -5.77
CA THR A 207 -0.14 33.06 -5.75
C THR A 207 0.95 33.21 -4.69
N SER A 208 1.80 34.23 -4.81
CA SER A 208 2.86 34.55 -3.82
C SER A 208 2.33 34.79 -2.39
N PHE A 209 1.02 34.98 -2.20
CA PHE A 209 0.38 35.13 -0.90
C PHE A 209 0.17 33.80 -0.17
N HIS A 210 0.19 32.67 -0.88
CA HIS A 210 0.09 31.36 -0.25
C HIS A 210 1.45 30.98 0.34
N ARG A 211 1.48 30.58 1.62
CA ARG A 211 2.71 30.14 2.28
C ARG A 211 3.28 28.94 1.51
N PRO A 212 4.55 29.00 1.04
CA PRO A 212 5.16 27.86 0.39
C PRO A 212 5.32 26.71 1.38
N PHE A 213 5.30 25.48 0.87
CA PHE A 213 5.74 24.34 1.67
C PHE A 213 7.18 24.57 2.08
N THR A 214 7.45 24.34 3.35
CA THR A 214 8.78 24.51 3.93
C THR A 214 9.35 23.16 4.32
N TRP A 215 10.65 23.10 4.56
CA TRP A 215 11.33 21.91 5.09
C TRP A 215 10.68 21.35 6.36
N LYS A 216 10.04 22.21 7.17
CA LYS A 216 9.28 21.77 8.35
C LYS A 216 8.13 20.82 7.98
N HIS A 217 7.44 21.07 6.86
CA HIS A 217 6.36 20.22 6.37
C HIS A 217 6.89 18.87 5.90
N LEU A 218 8.03 18.87 5.20
CA LEU A 218 8.68 17.63 4.79
C LEU A 218 9.05 16.75 5.99
N ILE A 219 9.69 17.35 7.00
CA ILE A 219 10.09 16.64 8.23
C ILE A 219 8.85 16.09 8.94
N PHE A 220 7.78 16.89 9.05
CA PHE A 220 6.53 16.45 9.64
C PHE A 220 5.90 15.26 8.90
N TRP A 221 5.76 15.35 7.58
CA TRP A 221 5.17 14.27 6.77
C TRP A 221 6.02 13.00 6.76
N THR A 222 7.34 13.14 6.61
CA THR A 222 8.27 12.00 6.66
C THR A 222 8.30 11.34 8.03
N SER A 223 8.24 12.10 9.12
CA SER A 223 8.12 11.55 10.48
C SER A 223 6.81 10.80 10.67
N LEU A 224 5.69 11.37 10.22
CA LEU A 224 4.37 10.72 10.33
C LEU A 224 4.32 9.43 9.51
N PHE A 225 4.87 9.47 8.30
CA PHE A 225 5.00 8.30 7.42
C PHE A 225 5.93 7.23 8.02
N GLY A 226 7.07 7.63 8.60
CA GLY A 226 7.99 6.73 9.28
C GLY A 226 7.33 6.04 10.49
N LEU A 227 6.54 6.79 11.28
CA LEU A 227 5.75 6.21 12.37
C LEU A 227 4.74 5.18 11.84
N LEU A 228 4.04 5.50 10.76
CA LEU A 228 3.09 4.59 10.12
C LEU A 228 3.78 3.28 9.68
N LEU A 229 4.93 3.38 9.01
CA LEU A 229 5.72 2.21 8.62
C LEU A 229 6.24 1.43 9.83
N GLY A 230 6.66 2.11 10.89
CA GLY A 230 7.08 1.48 12.15
C GLY A 230 5.97 0.65 12.78
N VAL A 231 4.75 1.17 12.84
CA VAL A 231 3.56 0.43 13.32
C VAL A 231 3.30 -0.81 12.47
N ILE A 232 3.35 -0.69 11.13
CA ILE A 232 3.18 -1.83 10.23
C ILE A 232 4.29 -2.87 10.45
N ALA A 233 5.55 -2.44 10.59
CA ALA A 233 6.70 -3.34 10.75
C ALA A 233 6.66 -4.10 12.08
N VAL A 234 6.44 -3.41 13.21
CA VAL A 234 6.27 -4.03 14.53
C VAL A 234 5.10 -5.00 14.50
N GLY A 235 4.01 -4.56 13.90
CA GLY A 235 2.81 -5.31 13.71
C GLY A 235 2.96 -6.61 12.93
N ALA A 236 3.56 -6.52 11.74
CA ALA A 236 3.89 -7.66 10.89
C ALA A 236 4.85 -8.62 11.63
N THR A 237 5.82 -8.07 12.36
CA THR A 237 6.76 -8.89 13.14
C THR A 237 6.04 -9.72 14.21
N ARG A 238 5.08 -9.12 14.93
CA ARG A 238 4.32 -9.82 15.97
C ARG A 238 3.30 -10.84 15.43
N HIS A 239 2.57 -10.49 14.37
CA HIS A 239 1.50 -11.34 13.85
C HIS A 239 1.98 -12.41 12.86
N ILE A 240 3.03 -12.11 12.10
CA ILE A 240 3.58 -13.00 11.07
C ILE A 240 4.81 -13.72 11.62
N PHE A 241 5.89 -12.99 11.95
CA PHE A 241 7.17 -13.62 12.26
C PHE A 241 7.23 -14.31 13.63
N HIS A 242 6.60 -13.74 14.67
CA HIS A 242 6.57 -14.36 16.00
C HIS A 242 5.56 -15.49 16.16
N ARG A 243 4.76 -15.76 15.13
CA ARG A 243 3.79 -16.85 15.19
C ARG A 243 4.49 -18.19 15.23
N ARG A 244 4.00 -19.10 16.07
CA ARG A 244 4.58 -20.44 16.25
C ARG A 244 3.92 -21.43 15.28
N VAL A 245 4.75 -22.26 14.66
CA VAL A 245 4.35 -23.37 13.81
C VAL A 245 4.93 -24.63 14.42
N SER A 246 4.06 -25.64 14.57
CA SER A 246 4.42 -26.94 15.11
C SER A 246 4.27 -27.99 14.02
N ALA A 247 5.31 -28.78 13.82
CA ALA A 247 5.33 -29.93 12.93
C ALA A 247 5.21 -31.21 13.76
N MET A 248 4.22 -32.05 13.44
CA MET A 248 4.05 -33.38 14.03
C MET A 248 4.25 -34.45 12.96
N ALA A 249 5.37 -35.17 13.04
CA ALA A 249 5.61 -36.37 12.24
C ALA A 249 4.94 -37.59 12.90
N ARG A 250 4.62 -38.61 12.10
CA ARG A 250 3.92 -39.81 12.60
C ARG A 250 4.84 -40.60 13.52
N GLY A 251 4.54 -40.58 14.82
CA GLY A 251 5.27 -41.34 15.84
C GLY A 251 6.42 -40.57 16.51
N GLU A 252 6.60 -39.29 16.21
CA GLU A 252 7.68 -38.45 16.77
C GLU A 252 7.15 -37.30 17.64
N SER A 253 8.03 -36.72 18.46
CA SER A 253 7.75 -35.54 19.26
C SER A 253 7.43 -34.32 18.39
N THR A 254 6.55 -33.44 18.88
CA THR A 254 6.20 -32.20 18.20
C THR A 254 7.38 -31.21 18.20
N VAL A 255 7.83 -30.81 17.01
CA VAL A 255 8.87 -29.78 16.86
C VAL A 255 8.20 -28.44 16.63
N THR A 256 8.53 -27.43 17.44
CA THR A 256 7.91 -26.09 17.35
C THR A 256 8.96 -25.04 17.02
N THR A 257 8.67 -24.19 16.04
CA THR A 257 9.53 -23.06 15.65
C THR A 257 8.68 -21.82 15.37
N SER A 258 9.28 -20.63 15.30
CA SER A 258 8.60 -19.43 14.84
C SER A 258 8.72 -19.28 13.33
N ILE A 259 7.74 -18.63 12.69
CA ILE A 259 7.79 -18.38 11.24
C ILE A 259 8.99 -17.51 10.88
N GLY A 260 9.34 -16.54 11.73
CA GLY A 260 10.51 -15.68 11.55
C GLY A 260 11.82 -16.47 11.61
N ALA A 261 11.96 -17.38 12.58
CA ALA A 261 13.13 -18.27 12.66
C ALA A 261 13.20 -19.20 11.45
N LEU A 262 12.06 -19.78 11.04
CA LEU A 262 12.00 -20.64 9.85
C LEU A 262 12.37 -19.88 8.56
N LEU A 263 11.93 -18.63 8.42
CA LEU A 263 12.28 -17.77 7.29
C LEU A 263 13.76 -17.37 7.32
N TYR A 264 14.29 -17.07 8.50
CA TYR A 264 15.72 -16.80 8.68
C TYR A 264 16.56 -18.03 8.31
N ASP A 265 16.19 -19.21 8.82
CA ASP A 265 16.84 -20.49 8.52
C ASP A 265 16.78 -20.77 7.02
N ARG A 266 15.68 -20.48 6.33
CA ARG A 266 15.63 -20.62 4.86
C ARG A 266 16.73 -19.83 4.13
N PHE A 267 17.06 -18.63 4.59
CA PHE A 267 18.08 -17.78 3.97
C PHE A 267 19.50 -18.11 4.44
N MET A 268 19.68 -18.51 5.69
CA MET A 268 21.00 -18.70 6.31
C MET A 268 21.45 -20.17 6.38
N ASP A 269 20.53 -21.09 6.66
CA ASP A 269 20.78 -22.54 6.82
C ASP A 269 19.61 -23.33 6.19
N GLN A 270 19.63 -23.39 4.86
CA GLN A 270 18.57 -23.97 4.06
C GLN A 270 18.22 -25.41 4.50
N GLN A 271 19.22 -26.19 4.91
CA GLN A 271 19.04 -27.58 5.33
C GLN A 271 18.21 -27.69 6.62
N ARG A 272 18.43 -26.80 7.58
CA ARG A 272 17.68 -26.78 8.85
C ARG A 272 16.21 -26.50 8.63
N ALA A 273 15.89 -25.54 7.75
CA ALA A 273 14.52 -25.25 7.37
C ALA A 273 13.83 -26.46 6.72
N TYR A 274 14.57 -27.27 5.96
CA TYR A 274 14.01 -28.45 5.29
C TYR A 274 13.82 -29.66 6.19
N ARG A 275 14.72 -29.89 7.15
CA ARG A 275 14.54 -30.93 8.17
C ARG A 275 13.23 -30.73 8.95
N PHE A 276 12.82 -29.49 9.18
CA PHE A 276 11.54 -29.18 9.82
C PHE A 276 10.32 -29.74 9.06
N PHE A 277 10.41 -29.90 7.74
CA PHE A 277 9.34 -30.44 6.90
C PHE A 277 9.57 -31.89 6.44
N GLU A 278 10.59 -32.55 6.99
CA GLU A 278 10.92 -33.92 6.65
C GLU A 278 9.77 -34.87 7.06
N GLY A 279 9.49 -35.86 6.23
CA GLY A 279 8.41 -36.82 6.51
C GLY A 279 6.97 -36.30 6.29
N ASP A 280 6.80 -35.11 5.68
CA ASP A 280 5.49 -34.50 5.41
C ASP A 280 4.62 -34.35 6.68
N PRO A 281 5.11 -33.61 7.69
CA PRO A 281 4.45 -33.53 8.99
C PRO A 281 3.10 -32.83 8.88
N VAL A 282 2.22 -33.15 9.82
CA VAL A 282 0.97 -32.40 10.02
C VAL A 282 1.33 -31.09 10.73
N LEU A 283 1.02 -29.97 10.08
CA LEU A 283 1.30 -28.64 10.60
C LEU A 283 0.14 -28.16 11.47
N SER A 284 0.45 -27.66 12.65
CA SER A 284 -0.47 -26.89 13.49
C SER A 284 0.11 -25.51 13.79
N TYR A 285 -0.77 -24.51 13.86
CA TYR A 285 -0.37 -23.12 14.08
C TYR A 285 -0.74 -22.72 15.50
N GLY A 286 0.27 -22.40 16.30
CA GLY A 286 0.07 -21.89 17.66
C GLY A 286 -0.31 -20.40 17.66
N PRO A 287 -0.89 -19.91 18.77
CA PRO A 287 -1.07 -18.47 18.95
C PRO A 287 0.29 -17.76 18.95
N SER A 288 0.32 -16.50 18.51
CA SER A 288 1.50 -15.65 18.75
C SER A 288 1.73 -15.55 20.26
N ALA A 289 3.00 -15.61 20.68
CA ALA A 289 3.41 -15.83 22.07
C ALA A 289 2.86 -14.85 23.13
N SER A 290 2.13 -13.80 22.75
CA SER A 290 1.52 -12.81 23.65
C SER A 290 0.10 -13.13 24.13
N GLN A 291 -0.56 -14.20 23.67
CA GLN A 291 -1.90 -14.58 24.18
C GLN A 291 -1.84 -15.37 25.51
N SER A 292 -1.07 -14.86 26.47
CA SER A 292 -1.14 -15.33 27.85
C SER A 292 -2.37 -14.71 28.52
N ASN A 293 -3.30 -15.54 28.97
CA ASN A 293 -4.54 -15.21 29.69
C ASN A 293 -4.28 -14.56 31.07
N LYS A 294 -3.56 -13.44 31.14
CA LYS A 294 -3.46 -12.64 32.37
C LYS A 294 -4.46 -11.49 32.33
N GLU A 295 -5.16 -11.32 33.45
CA GLU A 295 -6.19 -10.30 33.70
C GLU A 295 -5.77 -8.92 33.17
N ARG A 296 -6.56 -8.40 32.22
CA ARG A 296 -6.27 -7.15 31.52
C ARG A 296 -6.65 -5.95 32.36
N LYS A 297 -5.69 -5.07 32.65
CA LYS A 297 -5.97 -3.72 33.17
C LYS A 297 -6.37 -2.81 32.01
N TRP A 298 -7.25 -1.84 32.26
CA TRP A 298 -7.75 -0.90 31.25
C TRP A 298 -6.62 -0.11 30.54
N TRP A 299 -5.52 0.17 31.21
CA TRP A 299 -4.33 0.82 30.63
C TRP A 299 -3.31 -0.13 30.01
N ASP A 300 -3.51 -1.45 30.06
CA ASP A 300 -2.82 -2.38 29.17
C ASP A 300 -3.44 -2.24 27.79
N VAL A 301 -3.08 -1.15 27.11
CA VAL A 301 -3.29 -1.01 25.68
C VAL A 301 -2.34 -2.01 25.03
N ASP A 302 -2.78 -3.27 24.96
CA ASP A 302 -2.31 -4.20 23.96
C ASP A 302 -2.62 -3.52 22.62
N LEU A 303 -1.66 -2.74 22.12
CA LEU A 303 -1.63 -2.10 20.80
C LEU A 303 -1.71 -3.13 19.66
N VAL A 304 -2.05 -4.39 19.97
CA VAL A 304 -1.98 -5.54 19.11
C VAL A 304 -3.21 -6.40 19.40
N GLY A 305 -4.31 -6.05 18.75
CA GLY A 305 -5.53 -6.86 18.74
C GLY A 305 -5.32 -8.24 18.10
N ARG A 306 -6.39 -9.03 17.98
CA ARG A 306 -6.37 -10.32 17.26
C ARG A 306 -5.81 -10.11 15.84
N ALA A 307 -4.88 -10.97 15.43
CA ALA A 307 -4.23 -10.89 14.12
C ALA A 307 -5.25 -10.69 12.98
N PRO A 308 -5.04 -9.73 12.07
CA PRO A 308 -5.94 -9.54 10.94
C PRO A 308 -5.82 -10.73 9.98
N VAL A 309 -6.91 -11.05 9.28
CA VAL A 309 -7.00 -12.21 8.37
C VAL A 309 -5.89 -12.20 7.32
N TRP A 310 -5.53 -11.02 6.80
CA TRP A 310 -4.46 -10.92 5.81
C TRP A 310 -3.08 -11.30 6.39
N ALA A 311 -2.82 -11.00 7.67
CA ALA A 311 -1.56 -11.36 8.33
C ALA A 311 -1.50 -12.86 8.58
N ASP A 312 -2.63 -13.47 8.95
CA ASP A 312 -2.76 -14.92 9.06
C ASP A 312 -2.50 -15.60 7.70
N MET A 313 -3.07 -15.07 6.62
CA MET A 313 -2.85 -15.56 5.26
C MET A 313 -1.40 -15.40 4.82
N ALA A 314 -0.76 -14.25 5.14
CA ALA A 314 0.65 -14.01 4.84
C ALA A 314 1.57 -14.98 5.60
N ALA A 315 1.29 -15.23 6.88
CA ALA A 315 2.01 -16.18 7.71
C ALA A 315 1.96 -17.60 7.12
N VAL A 316 0.76 -18.04 6.75
CA VAL A 316 0.55 -19.35 6.15
C VAL A 316 1.17 -19.44 4.76
N PHE A 317 1.09 -18.38 3.95
CA PHE A 317 1.73 -18.32 2.64
C PHE A 317 3.26 -18.49 2.72
N VAL A 318 3.91 -17.83 3.70
CA VAL A 318 5.35 -18.01 3.94
C VAL A 318 5.65 -19.48 4.26
N VAL A 319 4.92 -20.08 5.20
CA VAL A 319 5.13 -21.47 5.62
C VAL A 319 4.89 -22.44 4.46
N ASP A 320 3.83 -22.26 3.68
CA ASP A 320 3.51 -23.07 2.50
C ASP A 320 4.59 -23.02 1.44
N LEU A 321 5.16 -21.84 1.20
CA LEU A 321 6.20 -21.65 0.21
C LEU A 321 7.47 -22.41 0.63
N ILE A 322 7.88 -22.30 1.90
CA ILE A 322 9.06 -23.04 2.43
C ILE A 322 8.79 -24.55 2.41
N ARG A 323 7.59 -24.97 2.81
CA ARG A 323 7.17 -26.38 2.80
C ARG A 323 7.25 -26.98 1.39
N GLN A 324 6.75 -26.26 0.40
CA GLN A 324 6.75 -26.76 -0.97
C GLN A 324 8.16 -26.74 -1.58
N GLU A 325 9.01 -25.78 -1.23
CA GLU A 325 10.44 -25.84 -1.57
C GLU A 325 11.10 -27.10 -1.02
N ALA A 326 10.83 -27.45 0.24
CA ALA A 326 11.34 -28.67 0.86
C ALA A 326 10.89 -29.93 0.09
N ARG A 327 9.63 -29.97 -0.37
CA ARG A 327 9.09 -31.09 -1.17
C ARG A 327 9.72 -31.21 -2.54
N VAL A 328 9.98 -30.08 -3.21
CA VAL A 328 10.64 -30.07 -4.53
C VAL A 328 12.08 -30.57 -4.41
N LEU A 329 12.81 -30.12 -3.39
CA LEU A 329 14.17 -30.58 -3.12
C LEU A 329 14.23 -32.04 -2.71
N GLY A 330 13.25 -32.49 -1.90
CA GLY A 330 13.06 -33.90 -1.56
C GLY A 330 12.53 -34.76 -2.70
N LYS A 331 12.41 -34.23 -3.94
CA LYS A 331 11.88 -34.89 -5.14
C LYS A 331 10.47 -35.50 -4.96
N ARG A 332 9.71 -35.03 -3.96
CA ARG A 332 8.33 -35.48 -3.68
C ARG A 332 7.30 -34.74 -4.53
N SER A 333 7.62 -33.55 -5.02
CA SER A 333 6.76 -32.77 -5.90
C SER A 333 7.56 -32.14 -7.05
N LYS A 334 6.95 -32.04 -8.23
CA LYS A 334 7.49 -31.30 -9.38
C LYS A 334 6.85 -29.91 -9.56
N ILE A 335 5.93 -29.54 -8.67
CA ILE A 335 5.15 -28.30 -8.79
C ILE A 335 5.94 -27.15 -8.18
N GLU A 336 6.07 -26.05 -8.94
CA GLU A 336 6.72 -24.82 -8.49
C GLU A 336 6.16 -24.33 -7.14
N PRO A 337 7.03 -23.97 -6.16
CA PRO A 337 6.60 -23.58 -4.82
C PRO A 337 5.63 -22.41 -4.77
N LEU A 338 5.95 -21.34 -5.49
CA LEU A 338 5.12 -20.14 -5.55
C LEU A 338 3.73 -20.46 -6.12
N LYS A 339 3.69 -21.24 -7.20
CA LYS A 339 2.45 -21.65 -7.86
C LYS A 339 1.56 -22.45 -6.92
N TRP A 340 2.13 -23.42 -6.22
CA TRP A 340 1.39 -24.23 -5.25
C TRP A 340 0.81 -23.39 -4.11
N ALA A 341 1.63 -22.52 -3.50
CA ALA A 341 1.21 -21.65 -2.42
C ALA A 341 0.08 -20.68 -2.84
N LEU A 342 0.16 -20.11 -4.06
CA LEU A 342 -0.90 -19.26 -4.62
C LEU A 342 -2.21 -20.03 -4.84
N TRP A 343 -2.16 -21.27 -5.35
CA TRP A 343 -3.36 -22.10 -5.51
C TRP A 343 -3.99 -22.47 -4.17
N ARG A 344 -3.17 -22.74 -3.14
CA ARG A 344 -3.67 -22.97 -1.77
C ARG A 344 -4.34 -21.73 -1.19
N MET A 345 -3.72 -20.55 -1.32
CA MET A 345 -4.35 -19.29 -0.89
C MET A 345 -5.66 -19.02 -1.63
N TYR A 346 -5.69 -19.22 -2.95
CA TYR A 346 -6.91 -19.10 -3.74
C TYR A 346 -8.03 -19.99 -3.22
N LEU A 347 -7.74 -21.26 -2.90
CA LEU A 347 -8.74 -22.19 -2.39
C LEU A 347 -9.23 -21.83 -0.99
N ILE A 348 -8.35 -21.34 -0.11
CA ILE A 348 -8.75 -20.86 1.22
C ILE A 348 -9.73 -19.70 1.09
N THR A 349 -9.44 -18.72 0.24
CA THR A 349 -10.34 -17.59 -0.03
C THR A 349 -11.63 -18.07 -0.69
N LYS A 350 -11.54 -19.01 -1.65
CA LYS A 350 -12.69 -19.50 -2.41
C LYS A 350 -13.69 -20.29 -1.58
N PHE A 351 -13.21 -21.05 -0.60
CA PHE A 351 -14.04 -21.81 0.33
C PHE A 351 -14.32 -21.08 1.64
N GLU A 352 -13.87 -19.82 1.77
CA GLU A 352 -14.06 -18.98 2.97
C GLU A 352 -13.61 -19.68 4.26
N THR A 353 -12.59 -20.53 4.17
CA THR A 353 -12.07 -21.28 5.31
C THR A 353 -11.03 -20.48 6.11
N SER A 354 -10.72 -20.95 7.32
CA SER A 354 -9.63 -20.36 8.10
C SER A 354 -8.29 -20.45 7.36
N ALA A 355 -7.42 -19.46 7.53
CA ALA A 355 -6.07 -19.46 6.96
C ALA A 355 -5.27 -20.72 7.38
N PHE A 356 -5.52 -21.20 8.60
CA PHE A 356 -4.84 -22.34 9.22
C PHE A 356 -5.45 -23.70 8.88
N VAL A 357 -6.31 -23.78 7.85
CA VAL A 357 -6.92 -25.03 7.40
C VAL A 357 -5.85 -26.09 7.10
N THR A 358 -6.05 -27.30 7.61
CA THR A 358 -5.11 -28.39 7.37
C THR A 358 -5.19 -28.85 5.91
N GLN A 359 -4.10 -29.41 5.37
CA GLN A 359 -4.11 -29.89 3.99
C GLN A 359 -5.15 -31.00 3.75
N ASN A 360 -5.39 -31.85 4.74
CA ASN A 360 -6.37 -32.93 4.64
C ASN A 360 -7.80 -32.40 4.59
N GLU A 361 -8.09 -31.38 5.39
CA GLU A 361 -9.37 -30.70 5.39
C GLU A 361 -9.59 -29.93 4.08
N LEU A 362 -8.57 -29.24 3.56
CA LEU A 362 -8.68 -28.58 2.27
C LEU A 362 -8.91 -29.58 1.11
N ARG A 363 -8.28 -30.75 1.18
CA ARG A 363 -8.51 -31.86 0.23
C ARG A 363 -9.93 -32.43 0.34
N SER A 364 -10.46 -32.58 1.55
CA SER A 364 -11.83 -33.07 1.74
C SER A 364 -12.87 -32.08 1.21
N LEU A 365 -12.63 -30.78 1.40
CA LEU A 365 -13.45 -29.71 0.81
C LEU A 365 -13.39 -29.72 -0.71
N CYS A 366 -12.20 -29.87 -1.30
CA CYS A 366 -12.04 -30.04 -2.75
C CYS A 366 -12.80 -31.27 -3.28
N ALA A 367 -12.73 -32.40 -2.59
CA ALA A 367 -13.43 -33.62 -2.98
C ALA A 367 -14.96 -33.44 -2.89
N LYS A 368 -15.46 -32.80 -1.82
CA LYS A 368 -16.88 -32.48 -1.64
C LYS A 368 -17.37 -31.54 -2.75
N TRP A 369 -16.64 -30.44 -2.98
CA TRP A 369 -16.96 -29.47 -4.03
C TRP A 369 -17.00 -30.12 -5.41
N THR A 370 -16.02 -30.98 -5.74
CA THR A 370 -15.96 -31.67 -7.03
C THR A 370 -17.18 -32.57 -7.23
N LYS A 371 -17.59 -33.32 -6.19
CA LYS A 371 -18.80 -34.16 -6.24
C LYS A 371 -20.06 -33.33 -6.46
N GLU A 372 -20.21 -32.21 -5.76
CA GLU A 372 -21.36 -31.30 -5.91
C GLU A 372 -21.43 -30.66 -7.30
N GLN A 373 -20.29 -30.36 -7.93
CA GLN A 373 -20.29 -29.83 -9.29
C GLN A 373 -20.65 -30.88 -10.33
N ILE A 374 -20.17 -32.12 -10.16
CA ILE A 374 -20.54 -33.23 -11.04
C ILE A 374 -22.04 -33.51 -10.95
N SER A 375 -22.63 -33.52 -9.74
CA SER A 375 -24.07 -33.73 -9.59
C SER A 375 -24.90 -32.59 -10.20
N LYS A 376 -24.48 -31.33 -10.03
CA LYS A 376 -25.15 -30.18 -10.68
C LYS A 376 -25.09 -30.25 -12.20
N ARG A 377 -23.97 -30.69 -12.78
CA ARG A 377 -23.84 -30.90 -14.23
C ARG A 377 -24.67 -32.05 -14.75
N ALA A 378 -24.90 -33.09 -13.94
CA ALA A 378 -25.80 -34.18 -14.32
C ALA A 378 -27.29 -33.79 -14.29
N GLN A 379 -27.65 -32.82 -13.44
CA GLN A 379 -29.04 -32.35 -13.28
C GLN A 379 -29.41 -31.17 -14.20
N SER A 380 -28.43 -30.33 -14.56
CA SER A 380 -28.65 -29.26 -15.54
C SER A 380 -28.41 -29.82 -16.94
N GLY A 381 -29.45 -29.85 -17.78
CA GLY A 381 -29.35 -30.22 -19.19
C GLY A 381 -28.32 -29.37 -19.96
N PRO A 382 -28.12 -29.62 -21.27
CA PRO A 382 -27.05 -28.98 -22.04
C PRO A 382 -27.14 -27.45 -21.95
N PRO A 383 -26.10 -26.77 -21.41
CA PRO A 383 -26.13 -25.32 -21.23
C PRO A 383 -26.09 -24.59 -22.58
N SER A 384 -26.70 -23.40 -22.61
CA SER A 384 -26.61 -22.49 -23.77
C SER A 384 -25.15 -22.05 -24.00
N GLU A 385 -24.79 -21.76 -25.25
CA GLU A 385 -23.39 -21.50 -25.63
C GLU A 385 -22.74 -20.30 -24.90
N GLN A 386 -23.53 -19.28 -24.54
CA GLN A 386 -23.04 -18.13 -23.76
C GLN A 386 -22.80 -18.46 -22.27
N GLU A 387 -23.60 -19.35 -21.67
CA GLU A 387 -23.37 -19.77 -20.26
C GLU A 387 -22.19 -20.73 -20.11
N LYS A 388 -21.83 -21.48 -21.17
CA LYS A 388 -20.66 -22.37 -21.18
C LYS A 388 -19.36 -21.62 -20.92
N GLY A 389 -19.12 -20.51 -21.62
CA GLY A 389 -17.84 -19.79 -21.56
C GLY A 389 -17.48 -19.23 -20.17
N ALA A 390 -18.38 -18.48 -19.53
CA ALA A 390 -18.07 -17.81 -18.26
C ALA A 390 -18.09 -18.75 -17.04
N ARG A 391 -18.96 -19.77 -17.03
CA ARG A 391 -19.00 -20.78 -15.95
C ARG A 391 -17.79 -21.71 -16.01
N ASP A 392 -17.29 -22.02 -17.21
CA ASP A 392 -16.17 -22.93 -17.34
C ASP A 392 -14.87 -22.35 -16.79
N PHE A 393 -14.53 -21.07 -16.99
CA PHE A 393 -13.25 -20.56 -16.47
C PHE A 393 -13.14 -20.58 -14.93
N ARG A 394 -14.20 -20.20 -14.19
CA ARG A 394 -14.20 -20.24 -12.72
C ARG A 394 -14.17 -21.68 -12.20
N PHE A 395 -14.90 -22.58 -12.87
CA PHE A 395 -14.90 -24.00 -12.55
C PHE A 395 -13.52 -24.62 -12.82
N LEU A 396 -12.96 -24.42 -14.01
CA LEU A 396 -11.65 -24.91 -14.43
C LEU A 396 -10.55 -24.40 -13.51
N GLY A 397 -10.60 -23.12 -13.09
CA GLY A 397 -9.66 -22.57 -12.13
C GLY A 397 -9.71 -23.29 -10.77
N THR A 398 -10.91 -23.48 -10.22
CA THR A 398 -11.09 -24.17 -8.93
C THR A 398 -10.74 -25.65 -9.02
N ALA A 399 -11.14 -26.33 -10.09
CA ALA A 399 -10.83 -27.74 -10.34
C ALA A 399 -9.31 -27.95 -10.49
N LYS A 400 -8.64 -27.09 -11.26
CA LYS A 400 -7.18 -27.12 -11.41
C LYS A 400 -6.46 -26.86 -10.09
N ALA A 401 -6.96 -25.93 -9.28
CA ALA A 401 -6.41 -25.68 -7.95
C ALA A 401 -6.52 -26.93 -7.06
N CYS A 402 -7.68 -27.59 -7.06
CA CYS A 402 -7.91 -28.81 -6.30
C CYS A 402 -7.03 -29.98 -6.78
N ASP A 403 -6.81 -30.12 -8.09
CA ASP A 403 -5.88 -31.12 -8.66
C ASP A 403 -4.41 -30.84 -8.28
N ILE A 404 -4.03 -29.56 -8.19
CA ILE A 404 -2.67 -29.18 -7.78
C ILE A 404 -2.41 -29.47 -6.29
N ILE A 405 -3.42 -29.34 -5.43
CA ILE A 405 -3.28 -29.60 -3.97
C ILE A 405 -3.40 -31.10 -3.62
N SER A 406 -4.08 -31.87 -4.46
CA SER A 406 -4.16 -33.33 -4.30
C SER A 406 -2.83 -34.02 -4.63
N LYS A 407 -2.10 -33.50 -5.63
CA LYS A 407 -0.72 -33.85 -5.95
C LYS A 407 0.26 -33.32 -4.89
#